data_AF-A0A1B6AN96-F1
#
_entry.id   AF-A0A1B6AN96-F1
#
_cell.length_a   1.000
_cell.length_b   1.000
_cell.length_c   1.000
_cell.angle_alpha   90.00
_cell.angle_beta   90.00
_cell.angle_gamma   90.00
#
_symmetry.space_group_name_H-M   'P 1'
#
loop_
_entity.id
_entity.type
_entity.pdbx_description
1 polymer ?
#
loop_
_entity_poly.entity_id
_entity_poly.type
_entity_poly.pdbx_seq_one_letter_code
_entity_poly.pdbx_strand_id
1 'polypeptide(L)'
;IEAGFELDENARRRLLEGLDDISLTLQNEADVAAYESARPSYKPRTTRPEPRVLDLAVIPGDGIGQEVVAQGLKVLAAVLPQDVKLESKEYDLGARRWHATGETLPDAELESLRQHDAILLGAIGDPSVPSGVLERGLLLKLRFAFDHFVNLRPSKLLPNTATPLAGRPEIDFVVVREGTEGPYTGNGGSLRTGTAAEVATEVSVNTAYGVERVIRDAYERANGRPRKKLTLVHKNNVLVYAGHLWKNIFDRVGAEYPEVTTDYLHVDAATIFFVTQPERFDVIVTDNLFGDILTDLAAAVTGGIGLAASGNINPTGQFPSMFEPVHGSAPDIAGTGKADPTATVLSVALLLRHLGYEPQAVRIEEAVAADLEGRDGTARTTDEIGDALAGRVVRKESTSR
;
A
#
# COMPACT_ATOMS: atom_id res chain seq x y z
N ILE A 1 42.66 7.15 29.28
CA ILE A 1 42.70 5.81 28.66
C ILE A 1 42.46 6.05 27.18
N GLU A 2 43.54 6.21 26.41
CA GLU A 2 43.48 6.10 24.95
C GLU A 2 43.47 4.59 24.63
N ALA A 3 42.29 3.98 24.73
CA ALA A 3 42.10 2.65 24.17
C ALA A 3 41.72 2.86 22.71
N GLY A 4 42.66 2.59 21.80
CA GLY A 4 42.34 2.43 20.39
C GLY A 4 41.25 1.39 20.25
N PHE A 5 40.20 1.71 19.49
CA PHE A 5 39.12 0.79 19.18
C PHE A 5 39.47 0.05 17.89
N GLU A 6 39.42 -1.27 17.91
CA GLU A 6 39.44 -2.07 16.69
C GLU A 6 38.00 -2.46 16.34
N LEU A 7 37.55 -2.04 15.15
CA LEU A 7 36.32 -2.55 14.55
C LEU A 7 36.63 -3.91 13.93
N ASP A 8 35.77 -4.90 14.15
CA ASP A 8 35.87 -6.13 13.37
C ASP A 8 35.66 -5.85 11.87
N GLU A 9 36.20 -6.73 11.03
CA GLU A 9 36.26 -6.51 9.59
C GLU A 9 34.86 -6.36 8.96
N ASN A 10 33.84 -7.00 9.51
CA ASN A 10 32.47 -6.95 9.00
C ASN A 10 31.76 -5.66 9.45
N ALA A 11 31.92 -5.25 10.71
CA ALA A 11 31.44 -3.98 11.22
C ALA A 11 32.10 -2.79 10.51
N ARG A 12 33.41 -2.88 10.26
CA ARG A 12 34.16 -1.89 9.48
C ARG A 12 33.66 -1.81 8.05
N ARG A 13 33.44 -2.97 7.41
CA ARG A 13 32.91 -3.04 6.04
C ARG A 13 31.53 -2.40 5.92
N ARG A 14 30.59 -2.69 6.83
CA ARG A 14 29.22 -2.13 6.77
C ARG A 14 29.17 -0.62 7.04
N LEU A 15 29.99 -0.13 7.98
CA LEU A 15 30.15 1.30 8.22
C LEU A 15 30.74 2.02 7.01
N LEU A 16 31.74 1.39 6.36
CA LEU A 16 32.30 1.90 5.12
C LEU A 16 31.29 1.84 3.97
N GLU A 17 30.53 0.75 3.79
CA GLU A 17 29.46 0.67 2.78
C GLU A 17 28.42 1.80 2.92
N GLY A 18 27.95 2.08 4.15
CA GLY A 18 27.02 3.19 4.39
C GLY A 18 27.62 4.59 4.20
N LEU A 19 28.92 4.78 4.49
CA LEU A 19 29.65 6.02 4.21
C LEU A 19 30.03 6.16 2.74
N ASP A 20 30.24 5.04 2.06
CA ASP A 20 30.54 4.93 0.63
C ASP A 20 29.30 5.28 -0.17
N ASP A 21 28.09 4.88 0.23
CA ASP A 21 26.84 5.31 -0.43
C ASP A 21 26.65 6.83 -0.36
N ILE A 22 26.97 7.45 0.78
CA ILE A 22 26.93 8.91 0.95
C ILE A 22 28.04 9.57 0.13
N SER A 23 29.26 9.02 0.16
CA SER A 23 30.40 9.53 -0.61
C SER A 23 30.19 9.39 -2.12
N LEU A 24 29.63 8.28 -2.60
CA LEU A 24 29.28 8.07 -4.00
C LEU A 24 28.27 9.12 -4.44
N THR A 25 27.25 9.37 -3.63
CA THR A 25 26.23 10.38 -3.94
C THR A 25 26.87 11.78 -4.06
N LEU A 26 27.79 12.14 -3.15
CA LEU A 26 28.51 13.41 -3.21
C LEU A 26 29.52 13.49 -4.37
N GLN A 27 30.18 12.39 -4.72
CA GLN A 27 31.13 12.33 -5.84
C GLN A 27 30.45 12.45 -7.21
N ASN A 28 29.16 12.09 -7.29
CA ASN A 28 28.36 12.18 -8.50
C ASN A 28 27.40 13.38 -8.49
N GLU A 29 27.69 14.43 -7.70
CA GLU A 29 26.82 15.62 -7.57
C GLU A 29 26.42 16.24 -8.92
N ALA A 30 27.37 16.32 -9.87
CA ALA A 30 27.10 16.85 -11.20
C ALA A 30 26.16 15.95 -12.03
N ASP A 31 26.29 14.64 -11.92
CA ASP A 31 25.43 13.68 -12.59
C ASP A 31 24.03 13.63 -11.96
N VAL A 32 23.96 13.77 -10.63
CA VAL A 32 22.70 13.94 -9.88
C VAL A 32 22.00 15.24 -10.31
N ALA A 33 22.73 16.36 -10.37
CA ALA A 33 22.17 17.64 -10.81
C ALA A 33 21.71 17.60 -12.28
N ALA A 34 22.48 16.94 -13.16
CA ALA A 34 22.10 16.74 -14.55
C ALA A 34 20.83 15.88 -14.66
N TYR A 35 20.75 14.77 -13.92
CA TYR A 35 19.57 13.91 -13.83
C TYR A 35 18.34 14.69 -13.35
N GLU A 36 18.45 15.46 -12.26
CA GLU A 36 17.35 16.27 -11.73
C GLU A 36 16.91 17.37 -12.71
N SER A 37 17.86 17.98 -13.44
CA SER A 37 17.54 19.00 -14.44
C SER A 37 16.85 18.46 -15.69
N ALA A 38 17.16 17.20 -16.05
CA ALA A 38 16.58 16.50 -17.19
C ALA A 38 15.31 15.72 -16.80
N ARG A 39 14.98 15.68 -15.50
CA ARG A 39 13.87 14.90 -14.95
C ARG A 39 12.55 15.37 -15.56
N PRO A 40 11.80 14.49 -16.26
CA PRO A 40 10.47 14.81 -16.70
C PRO A 40 9.61 15.19 -15.49
N SER A 41 8.86 16.28 -15.58
CA SER A 41 7.85 16.61 -14.56
C SER A 41 6.95 15.39 -14.39
N TYR A 42 6.89 14.81 -13.19
CA TYR A 42 5.93 13.76 -12.89
C TYR A 42 4.53 14.33 -13.14
N LYS A 43 3.82 13.74 -14.09
CA LYS A 43 2.38 13.90 -14.26
C LYS A 43 1.83 12.48 -14.20
N PRO A 44 0.92 12.16 -13.25
CA PRO A 44 0.31 10.85 -13.22
C PRO A 44 -0.29 10.58 -14.60
N ARG A 45 0.01 9.42 -15.20
CA ARG A 45 -0.69 8.99 -16.40
C ARG A 45 -2.07 8.54 -15.97
N THR A 46 -3.06 9.40 -16.15
CA THR A 46 -4.47 9.14 -15.78
C THR A 46 -5.23 8.31 -16.82
N THR A 47 -4.64 8.02 -17.98
CA THR A 47 -5.33 7.30 -19.05
C THR A 47 -4.39 6.30 -19.72
N ARG A 48 -4.46 5.03 -19.31
CA ARG A 48 -4.02 3.90 -20.14
C ARG A 48 -5.24 3.46 -20.98
N PRO A 49 -5.10 3.20 -22.29
CA PRO A 49 -6.21 2.65 -23.05
C PRO A 49 -6.62 1.30 -22.44
N GLU A 50 -7.93 1.08 -22.30
CA GLU A 50 -8.47 -0.17 -21.77
C GLU A 50 -7.93 -1.37 -22.58
N PRO A 51 -7.15 -2.27 -21.97
CA PRO A 51 -6.58 -3.37 -22.71
C PRO A 51 -7.66 -4.41 -23.02
N ARG A 52 -7.72 -4.88 -24.28
CA ARG A 52 -8.66 -5.95 -24.71
C ARG A 52 -8.38 -7.30 -24.02
N VAL A 53 -7.20 -7.44 -23.40
CA VAL A 53 -6.81 -8.56 -22.54
C VAL A 53 -6.24 -7.95 -21.27
N LEU A 54 -6.81 -8.27 -20.12
CA LEU A 54 -6.27 -7.94 -18.81
C LEU A 54 -5.39 -9.11 -18.35
N ASP A 55 -4.07 -8.92 -18.36
CA ASP A 55 -3.11 -9.92 -17.89
C ASP A 55 -2.74 -9.69 -16.42
N LEU A 56 -3.20 -10.59 -15.55
CA LEU A 56 -3.15 -10.46 -14.10
C LEU A 56 -2.22 -11.51 -13.47
N ALA A 57 -1.20 -11.04 -12.76
CA ALA A 57 -0.49 -11.90 -11.81
C ALA A 57 -1.32 -12.07 -10.54
N VAL A 58 -1.45 -13.31 -10.06
CA VAL A 58 -2.19 -13.63 -8.84
C VAL A 58 -1.25 -14.29 -7.84
N ILE A 59 -1.14 -13.72 -6.65
CA ILE A 59 -0.36 -14.25 -5.54
C ILE A 59 -1.32 -14.51 -4.38
N PRO A 60 -2.00 -15.68 -4.30
CA PRO A 60 -2.94 -15.94 -3.22
C PRO A 60 -2.25 -15.93 -1.85
N GLY A 61 -0.99 -16.39 -1.80
CA GLY A 61 -0.14 -16.34 -0.62
C GLY A 61 -0.51 -17.39 0.42
N ASP A 62 -0.64 -16.98 1.68
CA ASP A 62 -0.79 -17.86 2.83
C ASP A 62 -2.15 -17.71 3.51
N GLY A 63 -2.54 -18.75 4.27
CA GLY A 63 -3.75 -18.76 5.09
C GLY A 63 -5.03 -18.42 4.32
N ILE A 64 -5.80 -17.45 4.81
CA ILE A 64 -7.06 -17.02 4.18
C ILE A 64 -6.89 -16.38 2.80
N GLY A 65 -5.67 -15.94 2.45
CA GLY A 65 -5.37 -15.38 1.13
C GLY A 65 -5.80 -16.31 -0.01
N GLN A 66 -5.67 -17.62 0.20
CA GLN A 66 -6.12 -18.68 -0.72
C GLN A 66 -7.64 -18.66 -0.95
N GLU A 67 -8.44 -18.33 0.06
CA GLU A 67 -9.90 -18.31 -0.03
C GLU A 67 -10.42 -16.98 -0.62
N VAL A 68 -9.90 -15.86 -0.12
CA VAL A 68 -10.44 -14.53 -0.45
C VAL A 68 -10.05 -14.06 -1.86
N VAL A 69 -8.87 -14.45 -2.35
CA VAL A 69 -8.43 -14.13 -3.72
C VAL A 69 -9.30 -14.81 -4.76
N ALA A 70 -9.74 -16.05 -4.52
CA ALA A 70 -10.69 -16.72 -5.40
C ALA A 70 -11.99 -15.93 -5.55
N GLN A 71 -12.49 -15.32 -4.46
CA GLN A 71 -13.69 -14.47 -4.51
C GLN A 71 -13.42 -13.13 -5.19
N GLY A 72 -12.23 -12.53 -4.99
CA GLY A 72 -11.80 -11.34 -5.72
C GLY A 72 -11.81 -11.57 -7.24
N LEU A 73 -11.22 -12.68 -7.70
CA LEU A 73 -11.21 -13.07 -9.11
C LEU A 73 -12.62 -13.36 -9.64
N LYS A 74 -13.49 -13.99 -8.84
CA LYS A 74 -14.90 -14.24 -9.18
C LYS A 74 -15.63 -12.92 -9.47
N VAL A 75 -15.50 -11.92 -8.59
CA VAL A 75 -16.12 -10.61 -8.76
C VAL A 75 -15.49 -9.84 -9.93
N LEU A 76 -14.16 -9.90 -10.08
CA LEU A 76 -13.44 -9.30 -11.21
C LEU A 76 -14.00 -9.81 -12.55
N ALA A 77 -14.06 -11.13 -12.72
CA ALA A 77 -14.58 -11.75 -13.94
C ALA A 77 -16.04 -11.36 -14.23
N ALA A 78 -16.87 -11.20 -13.19
CA ALA A 78 -18.28 -10.83 -13.32
C ALA A 78 -18.49 -9.34 -13.69
N VAL A 79 -17.58 -8.44 -13.30
CA VAL A 79 -17.74 -6.99 -13.54
C VAL A 79 -17.12 -6.52 -14.86
N LEU A 80 -16.10 -7.23 -15.36
CA LEU A 80 -15.37 -6.88 -16.58
C LEU A 80 -16.29 -6.77 -17.80
N PRO A 81 -16.00 -5.86 -18.74
CA PRO A 81 -16.66 -5.82 -20.04
C PRO A 81 -16.56 -7.17 -20.78
N GLN A 82 -17.58 -7.51 -21.56
CA GLN A 82 -17.60 -8.78 -22.31
C GLN A 82 -16.49 -8.87 -23.37
N ASP A 83 -15.97 -7.73 -23.83
CA ASP A 83 -14.89 -7.62 -24.81
C ASP A 83 -13.49 -7.54 -24.18
N VAL A 84 -13.40 -7.59 -22.85
CA VAL A 84 -12.13 -7.67 -22.11
C VAL A 84 -11.95 -9.10 -21.61
N LYS A 85 -10.92 -9.78 -22.12
CA LYS A 85 -10.54 -11.12 -21.66
C LYS A 85 -9.68 -11.02 -20.40
N LEU A 86 -10.06 -11.70 -19.32
CA LEU A 86 -9.18 -11.89 -18.16
C LEU A 86 -8.25 -13.08 -18.41
N GLU A 87 -6.94 -12.84 -18.37
CA GLU A 87 -5.91 -13.88 -18.29
C GLU A 87 -5.22 -13.75 -16.94
N SER A 88 -5.13 -14.85 -16.20
CA SER A 88 -4.54 -14.84 -14.86
C SER A 88 -3.47 -15.91 -14.75
N LYS A 89 -2.31 -15.55 -14.19
CA LYS A 89 -1.24 -16.48 -13.84
C LYS A 89 -1.03 -16.50 -12.34
N GLU A 90 -1.18 -17.67 -11.74
CA GLU A 90 -0.95 -17.87 -10.31
C GLU A 90 0.55 -18.07 -10.00
N TYR A 91 0.99 -17.48 -8.89
CA TYR A 91 2.34 -17.57 -8.35
C TYR A 91 2.28 -18.12 -6.93
N ASP A 92 2.93 -19.26 -6.72
CA ASP A 92 3.10 -19.89 -5.41
C ASP A 92 4.28 -19.23 -4.66
N LEU A 93 3.99 -18.09 -4.02
CA LEU A 93 4.91 -17.32 -3.19
C LEU A 93 4.32 -17.18 -1.78
N GLY A 94 5.16 -17.23 -0.76
CA GLY A 94 4.73 -17.18 0.65
C GLY A 94 5.40 -18.25 1.51
N ALA A 95 4.82 -18.49 2.69
CA ALA A 95 5.33 -19.47 3.66
C ALA A 95 5.39 -20.88 3.08
N ARG A 96 4.39 -21.30 2.29
CA ARG A 96 4.40 -22.63 1.66
C ARG A 96 5.64 -22.84 0.78
N ARG A 97 5.95 -21.87 -0.08
CA ARG A 97 7.14 -21.88 -0.93
C ARG A 97 8.41 -21.89 -0.09
N TRP A 98 8.47 -21.03 0.92
CA TRP A 98 9.64 -20.93 1.79
C TRP A 98 9.92 -22.23 2.54
N HIS A 99 8.90 -22.90 3.07
CA HIS A 99 9.07 -24.21 3.73
C HIS A 99 9.50 -25.31 2.76
N ALA A 100 9.05 -25.25 1.51
CA ALA A 100 9.37 -26.26 0.51
C ALA A 100 10.78 -26.10 -0.08
N THR A 101 11.23 -24.87 -0.34
CA THR A 101 12.47 -24.60 -1.09
C THR A 101 13.47 -23.69 -0.38
N GLY A 102 13.06 -22.99 0.68
CA GLY A 102 13.85 -21.95 1.36
C GLY A 102 13.82 -20.59 0.65
N GLU A 103 13.15 -20.50 -0.51
CA GLU A 103 13.10 -19.27 -1.31
C GLU A 103 11.88 -18.41 -0.95
N THR A 104 12.03 -17.10 -1.08
CA THR A 104 10.94 -16.14 -0.86
C THR A 104 10.39 -15.59 -2.19
N LEU A 105 11.24 -14.88 -2.94
CA LEU A 105 10.95 -14.36 -4.28
C LEU A 105 12.17 -14.56 -5.19
N PRO A 106 12.20 -15.64 -6.00
CA PRO A 106 13.26 -15.85 -6.96
C PRO A 106 13.21 -14.81 -8.09
N ASP A 107 14.37 -14.56 -8.72
CA ASP A 107 14.49 -13.49 -9.72
C ASP A 107 13.74 -13.81 -11.03
N ALA A 108 13.54 -15.10 -11.35
CA ALA A 108 12.75 -15.52 -12.50
C ALA A 108 11.27 -15.16 -12.34
N GLU A 109 10.70 -15.39 -11.15
CA GLU A 109 9.35 -14.99 -10.81
C GLU A 109 9.22 -13.46 -10.76
N LEU A 110 10.21 -12.73 -10.22
CA LEU A 110 10.22 -11.28 -10.24
C LEU A 110 10.19 -10.74 -11.68
N GLU A 111 11.01 -11.30 -12.58
CA GLU A 111 11.03 -10.89 -13.98
C GLU A 111 9.74 -11.27 -14.72
N SER A 112 9.14 -12.41 -14.38
CA SER A 112 7.83 -12.78 -14.92
C SER A 112 6.73 -11.86 -14.41
N LEU A 113 6.73 -11.50 -13.12
CA LEU A 113 5.76 -10.59 -12.52
C LEU A 113 5.78 -9.23 -13.22
N ARG A 114 6.97 -8.73 -13.59
CA ARG A 114 7.18 -7.46 -14.32
C ARG A 114 6.35 -7.33 -15.61
N GLN A 115 6.00 -8.45 -16.25
CA GLN A 115 5.35 -8.47 -17.55
C GLN A 115 3.82 -8.33 -17.51
N HIS A 116 3.20 -8.49 -16.33
CA HIS A 116 1.75 -8.41 -16.17
C HIS A 116 1.27 -6.95 -16.13
N ASP A 117 -0.03 -6.72 -16.31
CA ASP A 117 -0.63 -5.39 -16.20
C ASP A 117 -0.79 -4.95 -14.73
N ALA A 118 -1.07 -5.90 -13.84
CA ALA A 118 -1.23 -5.69 -12.41
C ALA A 118 -0.98 -6.98 -11.63
N ILE A 119 -0.85 -6.85 -10.31
CA ILE A 119 -0.72 -7.97 -9.37
C ILE A 119 -1.90 -7.91 -8.39
N LEU A 120 -2.61 -9.02 -8.20
CA LEU A 120 -3.55 -9.22 -7.10
C LEU A 120 -2.90 -10.14 -6.07
N LEU A 121 -2.69 -9.64 -4.86
CA LEU A 121 -2.10 -10.39 -3.76
C LEU A 121 -3.16 -10.64 -2.67
N GLY A 122 -3.15 -11.83 -2.07
CA GLY A 122 -4.04 -12.21 -0.97
C GLY A 122 -3.48 -11.80 0.37
N ALA A 123 -2.69 -12.66 1.00
CA ALA A 123 -1.99 -12.34 2.23
C ALA A 123 -0.68 -13.12 2.31
N ILE A 124 0.35 -12.56 2.94
CA ILE A 124 1.65 -13.24 3.11
C ILE A 124 1.95 -13.33 4.60
N GLY A 125 2.43 -14.49 5.03
CA GLY A 125 2.91 -14.69 6.40
C GLY A 125 2.37 -15.94 7.05
N ASP A 126 3.20 -16.58 7.86
CA ASP A 126 2.82 -17.68 8.73
C ASP A 126 3.73 -17.64 9.97
N PRO A 127 3.19 -17.85 11.20
CA PRO A 127 4.00 -17.83 12.43
C PRO A 127 5.17 -18.82 12.46
N SER A 128 5.15 -19.86 11.62
CA SER A 128 6.25 -20.83 11.49
C SER A 128 7.44 -20.31 10.67
N VAL A 129 7.30 -19.18 9.97
CA VAL A 129 8.40 -18.53 9.25
C VAL A 129 9.03 -17.45 10.14
N PRO A 130 10.37 -17.37 10.26
CA PRO A 130 11.01 -16.36 11.11
C PRO A 130 10.62 -14.93 10.70
N SER A 131 10.39 -14.08 11.70
CA SER A 131 9.92 -12.71 11.50
C SER A 131 10.85 -11.91 10.57
N GLY A 132 10.24 -11.23 9.61
CA GLY A 132 10.91 -10.39 8.64
C GLY A 132 11.47 -11.14 7.42
N VAL A 133 11.41 -12.48 7.37
CA VAL A 133 11.87 -13.24 6.19
C VAL A 133 10.97 -12.99 4.99
N LEU A 134 9.65 -13.12 5.14
CA LEU A 134 8.70 -12.90 4.04
C LEU A 134 8.45 -11.40 3.82
N GLU A 135 8.40 -10.62 4.88
CA GLU A 135 8.18 -9.17 4.81
C GLU A 135 9.31 -8.48 4.05
N ARG A 136 10.58 -8.81 4.35
CA ARG A 136 11.73 -8.25 3.61
C ARG A 136 11.96 -8.96 2.28
N GLY A 137 11.91 -10.29 2.29
CA GLY A 137 12.29 -11.13 1.15
C GLY A 137 11.27 -11.20 0.03
N LEU A 138 10.01 -10.84 0.29
CA LEU A 138 8.92 -10.85 -0.70
C LEU A 138 8.21 -9.50 -0.78
N LEU A 139 7.53 -9.05 0.29
CA LEU A 139 6.67 -7.86 0.23
C LEU A 139 7.44 -6.57 -0.04
N LEU A 140 8.47 -6.28 0.76
CA LEU A 140 9.33 -5.12 0.54
C LEU A 140 10.14 -5.28 -0.75
N LYS A 141 10.68 -6.48 -1.04
CA LYS A 141 11.40 -6.73 -2.30
C LYS A 141 10.55 -6.37 -3.53
N LEU A 142 9.26 -6.75 -3.56
CA LEU A 142 8.33 -6.36 -4.64
C LEU A 142 8.14 -4.85 -4.69
N ARG A 143 7.86 -4.21 -3.54
CA ARG A 143 7.65 -2.76 -3.46
C ARG A 143 8.83 -1.96 -3.99
N PHE A 144 10.05 -2.36 -3.65
CA PHE A 144 11.27 -1.71 -4.16
C PHE A 144 11.52 -2.06 -5.64
N ALA A 145 11.42 -3.33 -6.02
CA ALA A 145 11.75 -3.76 -7.39
C ALA A 145 10.80 -3.20 -8.46
N PHE A 146 9.54 -2.96 -8.10
CA PHE A 146 8.53 -2.38 -8.98
C PHE A 146 8.25 -0.91 -8.70
N ASP A 147 9.09 -0.26 -7.88
CA ASP A 147 8.99 1.16 -7.56
C ASP A 147 7.56 1.56 -7.14
N HIS A 148 6.98 0.77 -6.23
CA HIS A 148 5.65 1.01 -5.64
C HIS A 148 5.71 2.10 -4.57
N PHE A 149 6.08 3.31 -4.97
CA PHE A 149 6.33 4.41 -4.04
C PHE A 149 5.06 5.04 -3.43
N VAL A 150 3.88 4.70 -3.97
CA VAL A 150 2.59 5.07 -3.39
C VAL A 150 1.94 3.84 -2.78
N ASN A 151 1.84 3.78 -1.47
CA ASN A 151 0.92 2.88 -0.79
C ASN A 151 -0.40 3.63 -0.53
N LEU A 152 -1.43 3.27 -1.29
CA LEU A 152 -2.75 3.88 -1.28
C LEU A 152 -3.70 3.09 -0.37
N ARG A 153 -4.23 3.76 0.66
CA ARG A 153 -5.11 3.17 1.67
C ARG A 153 -6.37 4.02 1.85
N PRO A 154 -7.42 3.79 1.04
CA PRO A 154 -8.73 4.40 1.27
C PRO A 154 -9.34 3.90 2.57
N SER A 155 -10.05 4.76 3.28
CA SER A 155 -10.73 4.44 4.53
C SER A 155 -12.08 5.12 4.55
N LYS A 156 -13.13 4.29 4.49
CA LYS A 156 -14.51 4.72 4.44
C LYS A 156 -15.34 3.92 5.42
N LEU A 157 -16.11 4.62 6.26
CA LEU A 157 -17.09 3.96 7.13
C LEU A 157 -18.32 3.59 6.28
N LEU A 158 -18.39 2.32 5.87
CA LEU A 158 -19.47 1.80 5.02
C LEU A 158 -20.78 1.60 5.79
N PRO A 159 -21.93 1.51 5.09
CA PRO A 159 -23.22 1.22 5.71
C PRO A 159 -23.17 -0.06 6.54
N ASN A 160 -23.85 -0.06 7.69
CA ASN A 160 -24.02 -1.25 8.54
C ASN A 160 -22.71 -1.93 9.01
N THR A 161 -21.57 -1.24 8.95
CA THR A 161 -20.32 -1.69 9.59
C THR A 161 -20.24 -1.16 11.01
N ALA A 162 -19.61 -1.91 11.91
CA ALA A 162 -19.31 -1.40 13.25
C ALA A 162 -18.20 -0.33 13.17
N THR A 163 -18.19 0.61 14.10
CA THR A 163 -17.03 1.47 14.37
C THR A 163 -16.82 1.53 15.87
N PRO A 164 -15.56 1.52 16.36
CA PRO A 164 -15.30 1.72 17.78
C PRO A 164 -15.61 3.16 18.25
N LEU A 165 -15.86 4.10 17.32
CA LEU A 165 -16.09 5.49 17.64
C LEU A 165 -17.55 5.77 18.04
N ALA A 166 -17.73 6.58 19.08
CA ALA A 166 -19.05 7.04 19.49
C ALA A 166 -19.71 7.92 18.41
N GLY A 167 -21.02 7.78 18.23
CA GLY A 167 -21.80 8.65 17.34
C GLY A 167 -21.74 8.34 15.84
N ARG A 168 -20.95 7.33 15.40
CA ARG A 168 -20.77 6.97 13.97
C ARG A 168 -20.44 8.18 13.08
N PRO A 169 -19.27 8.82 13.26
CA PRO A 169 -18.89 9.98 12.45
C PRO A 169 -18.80 9.61 10.97
N GLU A 170 -18.95 10.60 10.09
CA GLU A 170 -18.70 10.40 8.65
C GLU A 170 -17.20 10.27 8.40
N ILE A 171 -16.79 9.14 7.83
CA ILE A 171 -15.39 8.87 7.49
C ILE A 171 -15.30 8.49 6.03
N ASP A 172 -14.62 9.32 5.24
CA ASP A 172 -14.23 9.06 3.84
C ASP A 172 -12.96 9.86 3.57
N PHE A 173 -11.81 9.20 3.73
CA PHE A 173 -10.51 9.78 3.40
C PHE A 173 -9.58 8.73 2.79
N VAL A 174 -8.46 9.19 2.25
CA VAL A 174 -7.42 8.32 1.68
C VAL A 174 -6.07 8.68 2.27
N VAL A 175 -5.32 7.67 2.70
CA VAL A 175 -3.91 7.85 3.06
C VAL A 175 -3.04 7.47 1.88
N VAL A 176 -2.11 8.37 1.53
CA VAL A 176 -1.05 8.21 0.54
C VAL A 176 0.26 8.09 1.32
N ARG A 177 0.69 6.85 1.55
CA ARG A 177 1.91 6.51 2.30
C ARG A 177 3.08 6.38 1.33
N GLU A 178 4.23 6.95 1.67
CA GLU A 178 5.49 6.71 0.96
C GLU A 178 5.90 5.23 1.08
N GLY A 179 6.20 4.60 -0.05
CA GLY A 179 6.32 3.15 -0.17
C GLY A 179 7.74 2.59 -0.26
N THR A 180 8.76 3.40 -0.47
CA THR A 180 10.06 3.02 -1.05
C THR A 180 11.28 3.68 -0.40
N GLU A 181 11.11 4.44 0.66
CA GLU A 181 12.22 4.97 1.46
C GLU A 181 11.78 5.13 2.93
N GLY A 182 12.39 6.07 3.65
CA GLY A 182 12.13 6.31 5.05
C GLY A 182 12.75 5.22 5.95
N PRO A 183 12.14 4.95 7.12
CA PRO A 183 12.72 4.04 8.11
C PRO A 183 12.73 2.55 7.73
N TYR A 184 12.03 2.14 6.66
CA TYR A 184 11.73 0.74 6.36
C TYR A 184 12.64 0.12 5.29
N THR A 185 13.77 0.76 5.00
CA THR A 185 14.75 0.26 4.01
C THR A 185 15.68 -0.82 4.56
N GLY A 186 15.63 -1.09 5.87
CA GLY A 186 16.54 -2.03 6.54
C GLY A 186 17.96 -1.47 6.69
N ASN A 187 18.13 -0.16 6.56
CA ASN A 187 19.42 0.50 6.76
C ASN A 187 19.71 0.62 8.26
N GLY A 188 20.73 -0.07 8.74
CA GLY A 188 21.04 -0.15 10.16
C GLY A 188 22.02 -1.25 10.51
N GLY A 189 22.11 -1.56 11.81
CA GLY A 189 22.98 -2.61 12.33
C GLY A 189 22.99 -2.68 13.86
N SER A 190 23.58 -3.76 14.39
CA SER A 190 23.82 -3.93 15.82
C SER A 190 25.31 -4.21 16.07
N LEU A 191 25.83 -3.68 17.18
CA LEU A 191 27.18 -3.90 17.70
C LEU A 191 27.08 -4.52 19.09
N ARG A 192 27.98 -5.47 19.39
CA ARG A 192 28.05 -6.18 20.69
C ARG A 192 26.72 -6.84 21.09
N THR A 193 26.04 -7.41 20.11
CA THR A 193 24.75 -8.10 20.27
C THR A 193 24.79 -9.12 21.41
N GLY A 194 23.81 -9.06 22.30
CA GLY A 194 23.69 -9.97 23.44
C GLY A 194 24.54 -9.58 24.66
N THR A 195 25.10 -8.37 24.69
CA THR A 195 25.85 -7.84 25.84
C THR A 195 25.19 -6.60 26.43
N ALA A 196 25.54 -6.23 27.67
CA ALA A 196 25.04 -4.99 28.31
C ALA A 196 25.50 -3.70 27.59
N ALA A 197 26.46 -3.79 26.67
CA ALA A 197 26.99 -2.69 25.88
C ALA A 197 26.48 -2.71 24.43
N GLU A 198 25.40 -3.44 24.17
CA GLU A 198 24.78 -3.53 22.85
C GLU A 198 24.29 -2.15 22.37
N VAL A 199 24.54 -1.88 21.09
CA VAL A 199 24.07 -0.68 20.39
C VAL A 199 23.41 -1.11 19.10
N ALA A 200 22.19 -0.64 18.85
CA ALA A 200 21.50 -0.83 17.58
C ALA A 200 21.18 0.54 16.96
N THR A 201 21.34 0.62 15.64
CA THR A 201 21.03 1.81 14.85
C THR A 201 20.10 1.42 13.72
N GLU A 202 19.05 2.22 13.51
CA GLU A 202 18.16 2.16 12.35
C GLU A 202 18.15 3.55 11.72
N VAL A 203 18.40 3.63 10.41
CA VAL A 203 18.63 4.87 9.67
C VAL A 203 17.48 5.10 8.70
N SER A 204 16.74 6.20 8.92
CA SER A 204 15.72 6.66 8.00
C SER A 204 16.34 7.50 6.89
N VAL A 205 16.39 6.93 5.67
CA VAL A 205 16.87 7.63 4.48
C VAL A 205 15.68 8.27 3.78
N ASN A 206 15.71 9.60 3.60
CA ASN A 206 14.63 10.35 2.96
C ASN A 206 15.25 11.20 1.85
N THR A 207 14.66 11.16 0.66
CA THR A 207 15.21 11.83 -0.52
C THR A 207 14.21 12.84 -1.06
N ALA A 208 14.71 13.94 -1.63
CA ALA A 208 13.82 14.89 -2.31
C ALA A 208 13.07 14.22 -3.47
N TYR A 209 13.72 13.27 -4.14
CA TYR A 209 13.15 12.48 -5.22
C TYR A 209 11.91 11.70 -4.79
N GLY A 210 12.04 10.86 -3.75
CA GLY A 210 10.97 10.00 -3.23
C GLY A 210 9.83 10.79 -2.58
N VAL A 211 10.18 11.81 -1.80
CA VAL A 211 9.23 12.70 -1.14
C VAL A 211 8.39 13.49 -2.16
N GLU A 212 9.01 14.08 -3.20
CA GLU A 212 8.27 14.89 -4.16
C GLU A 212 7.24 14.07 -4.96
N ARG A 213 7.61 12.87 -5.40
CA ARG A 213 6.72 12.04 -6.22
C ARG A 213 5.48 11.58 -5.47
N VAL A 214 5.60 11.20 -4.19
CA VAL A 214 4.44 10.80 -3.38
C VAL A 214 3.57 12.00 -3.00
N ILE A 215 4.17 13.14 -2.68
CA ILE A 215 3.44 14.38 -2.40
C ILE A 215 2.64 14.84 -3.63
N ARG A 216 3.25 14.78 -4.81
CA ARG A 216 2.60 15.18 -6.06
C ARG A 216 1.43 14.26 -6.40
N ASP A 217 1.58 12.94 -6.22
CA ASP A 217 0.45 12.00 -6.34
C ASP A 217 -0.67 12.31 -5.33
N ALA A 218 -0.33 12.67 -4.09
CA ALA A 218 -1.32 13.04 -3.08
C ALA A 218 -2.07 14.34 -3.43
N TYR A 219 -1.38 15.36 -3.97
CA TYR A 219 -2.02 16.58 -4.46
C TYR A 219 -2.98 16.30 -5.62
N GLU A 220 -2.59 15.46 -6.58
CA GLU A 220 -3.45 15.08 -7.72
C GLU A 220 -4.71 14.36 -7.24
N ARG A 221 -4.58 13.45 -6.27
CA ARG A 221 -5.73 12.77 -5.64
C ARG A 221 -6.62 13.73 -4.87
N ALA A 222 -6.04 14.63 -4.09
CA ALA A 222 -6.80 15.64 -3.37
C ALA A 222 -7.56 16.53 -4.36
N ASN A 223 -6.90 16.94 -5.45
CA ASN A 223 -7.52 17.76 -6.48
C ASN A 223 -8.68 17.05 -7.20
N GLY A 224 -8.56 15.75 -7.43
CA GLY A 224 -9.60 14.90 -8.02
C GLY A 224 -10.78 14.61 -7.08
N ARG A 225 -10.64 14.85 -5.76
CA ARG A 225 -11.71 14.63 -4.79
C ARG A 225 -12.56 15.88 -4.58
N PRO A 226 -13.87 15.75 -4.27
CA PRO A 226 -14.76 16.90 -4.13
C PRO A 226 -14.34 17.91 -3.05
N ARG A 227 -13.68 17.45 -1.98
CA ARG A 227 -13.30 18.28 -0.84
C ARG A 227 -11.99 19.04 -1.04
N LYS A 228 -11.17 18.67 -2.02
CA LYS A 228 -9.90 19.33 -2.37
C LYS A 228 -9.07 19.69 -1.14
N LYS A 229 -8.83 18.72 -0.25
CA LYS A 229 -8.04 18.94 0.96
C LYS A 229 -6.92 17.90 1.09
N LEU A 230 -5.71 18.38 1.36
CA LEU A 230 -4.54 17.54 1.60
C LEU A 230 -3.87 17.89 2.95
N THR A 231 -3.74 16.89 3.82
CA THR A 231 -3.06 17.01 5.10
C THR A 231 -1.69 16.33 5.05
N LEU A 232 -0.61 17.07 5.32
CA LEU A 232 0.70 16.46 5.59
C LEU A 232 0.76 16.01 7.06
N VAL A 233 1.11 14.75 7.28
CA VAL A 233 1.41 14.22 8.61
C VAL A 233 2.89 13.87 8.71
N HIS A 234 3.58 14.41 9.72
CA HIS A 234 4.99 14.10 9.99
C HIS A 234 5.33 14.45 11.45
N LYS A 235 6.62 14.47 11.84
CA LYS A 235 7.09 14.98 13.14
C LYS A 235 8.25 15.97 13.01
N ASN A 236 8.04 17.09 12.30
CA ASN A 236 9.12 18.03 11.93
C ASN A 236 9.78 18.77 13.09
N ASN A 237 9.16 18.79 14.28
CA ASN A 237 9.74 19.37 15.49
C ASN A 237 10.81 18.49 16.17
N VAL A 238 10.85 17.19 15.85
CA VAL A 238 11.82 16.23 16.40
C VAL A 238 12.69 15.65 15.30
N LEU A 239 12.07 15.19 14.20
CA LEU A 239 12.77 14.71 13.01
C LEU A 239 13.08 15.90 12.10
N VAL A 240 13.96 16.79 12.54
CA VAL A 240 14.17 18.10 11.91
C VAL A 240 14.67 18.01 10.47
N TYR A 241 15.50 17.02 10.13
CA TYR A 241 16.01 16.89 8.76
C TYR A 241 14.95 16.35 7.79
N ALA A 242 14.43 15.14 8.04
CA ALA A 242 13.37 14.56 7.23
C ALA A 242 12.11 15.45 7.24
N GLY A 243 11.71 15.96 8.41
CA GLY A 243 10.50 16.76 8.52
C GLY A 243 10.56 18.11 7.82
N HIS A 244 11.72 18.78 7.80
CA HIS A 244 11.88 19.99 6.98
C HIS A 244 11.91 19.64 5.49
N LEU A 245 12.57 18.54 5.09
CA LEU A 245 12.55 18.07 3.70
C LEU A 245 11.10 17.85 3.22
N TRP A 246 10.33 17.07 3.97
CA TRP A 246 8.90 16.81 3.71
C TRP A 246 8.08 18.09 3.63
N LYS A 247 8.21 18.99 4.62
CA LYS A 247 7.43 20.24 4.67
C LYS A 247 7.77 21.18 3.52
N ASN A 248 9.06 21.37 3.22
CA ASN A 248 9.51 22.28 2.16
C ASN A 248 9.04 21.79 0.78
N ILE A 249 9.12 20.50 0.51
CA ILE A 249 8.64 19.93 -0.75
C ILE A 249 7.12 20.00 -0.83
N PHE A 250 6.41 19.71 0.26
CA PHE A 250 4.96 19.82 0.34
C PHE A 250 4.46 21.22 -0.02
N ASP A 251 5.09 22.26 0.52
CA ASP A 251 4.74 23.65 0.25
C ASP A 251 5.09 24.05 -1.19
N ARG A 252 6.26 23.63 -1.68
CA ARG A 252 6.73 23.93 -3.04
C ARG A 252 5.81 23.33 -4.10
N VAL A 253 5.45 22.05 -3.97
CA VAL A 253 4.50 21.39 -4.88
C VAL A 253 3.11 22.00 -4.73
N GLY A 254 2.70 22.38 -3.52
CA GLY A 254 1.40 23.01 -3.27
C GLY A 254 1.16 24.31 -4.03
N ALA A 255 2.22 25.06 -4.37
CA ALA A 255 2.10 26.24 -5.23
C ALA A 255 1.57 25.93 -6.64
N GLU A 256 1.64 24.67 -7.09
CA GLU A 256 1.11 24.20 -8.36
C GLU A 256 -0.39 23.80 -8.29
N TYR A 257 -0.97 23.69 -7.09
CA TYR A 257 -2.35 23.25 -6.84
C TYR A 257 -3.13 24.27 -5.98
N PRO A 258 -3.37 25.50 -6.48
CA PRO A 258 -3.98 26.58 -5.69
C PRO A 258 -5.41 26.29 -5.20
N GLU A 259 -6.11 25.34 -5.81
CA GLU A 259 -7.45 24.90 -5.42
C GLU A 259 -7.47 23.86 -4.28
N VAL A 260 -6.33 23.27 -3.93
CA VAL A 260 -6.23 22.29 -2.85
C VAL A 260 -5.89 23.00 -1.55
N THR A 261 -6.81 22.96 -0.59
CA THR A 261 -6.57 23.44 0.77
C THR A 261 -5.63 22.49 1.52
N THR A 262 -4.72 23.03 2.33
CA THR A 262 -3.73 22.21 3.03
C THR A 262 -3.64 22.50 4.52
N ASP A 263 -3.29 21.48 5.29
CA ASP A 263 -2.86 21.61 6.68
C ASP A 263 -1.71 20.66 7.02
N TYR A 264 -1.02 20.93 8.12
CA TYR A 264 0.04 20.10 8.66
C TYR A 264 -0.34 19.62 10.05
N LEU A 265 -0.05 18.36 10.36
CA LEU A 265 -0.20 17.81 11.69
C LEU A 265 1.05 17.06 12.11
N HIS A 266 1.35 17.13 13.40
CA HIS A 266 2.21 16.14 14.00
C HIS A 266 1.51 14.78 14.04
N VAL A 267 2.26 13.68 13.87
CA VAL A 267 1.69 12.32 13.84
C VAL A 267 0.86 11.98 15.08
N ASP A 268 1.29 12.40 16.27
CA ASP A 268 0.53 12.23 17.52
C ASP A 268 -0.80 13.00 17.50
N ALA A 269 -0.81 14.24 17.00
CA ALA A 269 -2.04 15.00 16.83
C ALA A 269 -2.96 14.36 15.77
N ALA A 270 -2.40 13.87 14.66
CA ALA A 270 -3.16 13.14 13.66
C ALA A 270 -3.79 11.87 14.26
N THR A 271 -3.04 11.07 15.02
CA THR A 271 -3.53 9.89 15.74
C THR A 271 -4.72 10.23 16.65
N ILE A 272 -4.64 11.32 17.41
CA ILE A 272 -5.77 11.79 18.25
C ILE A 272 -6.98 12.15 17.37
N PHE A 273 -6.77 12.85 16.26
CA PHE A 273 -7.86 13.28 15.38
C PHE A 273 -8.51 12.15 14.58
N PHE A 274 -7.81 11.06 14.29
CA PHE A 274 -8.44 9.85 13.73
C PHE A 274 -9.54 9.30 14.64
N VAL A 275 -9.39 9.46 15.95
CA VAL A 275 -10.35 8.97 16.94
C VAL A 275 -11.41 10.02 17.27
N THR A 276 -11.02 11.29 17.33
CA THR A 276 -11.87 12.36 17.86
C THR A 276 -12.60 13.19 16.80
N GLN A 277 -12.02 13.34 15.61
CA GLN A 277 -12.52 14.18 14.51
C GLN A 277 -12.14 13.62 13.12
N PRO A 278 -12.42 12.32 12.81
CA PRO A 278 -11.97 11.70 11.56
C PRO A 278 -12.56 12.37 10.30
N GLU A 279 -13.72 13.02 10.39
CA GLU A 279 -14.39 13.73 9.30
C GLU A 279 -13.55 14.88 8.71
N ARG A 280 -12.53 15.35 9.44
CA ARG A 280 -11.67 16.44 9.01
C ARG A 280 -10.73 16.08 7.86
N PHE A 281 -10.45 14.79 7.67
CA PHE A 281 -9.46 14.31 6.70
C PHE A 281 -10.12 14.06 5.34
N ASP A 282 -9.40 14.35 4.26
CA ASP A 282 -9.82 14.04 2.89
C ASP A 282 -8.73 13.23 2.18
N VAL A 283 -7.56 13.82 1.96
CA VAL A 283 -6.34 13.10 1.61
C VAL A 283 -5.28 13.37 2.68
N ILE A 284 -4.55 12.34 3.08
CA ILE A 284 -3.43 12.43 3.99
C ILE A 284 -2.19 11.95 3.24
N VAL A 285 -1.09 12.68 3.33
CA VAL A 285 0.23 12.22 2.85
C VAL A 285 1.21 12.15 4.01
N THR A 286 2.00 11.08 4.05
CA THR A 286 2.95 10.82 5.13
C THR A 286 4.07 9.87 4.69
N ASP A 287 5.13 9.79 5.49
CA ASP A 287 6.24 8.86 5.26
C ASP A 287 5.84 7.39 5.48
N ASN A 288 6.79 6.49 5.23
CA ASN A 288 6.58 5.05 5.27
C ASN A 288 6.17 4.54 6.66
N LEU A 289 6.83 5.01 7.74
CA LEU A 289 6.59 4.52 9.10
C LEU A 289 5.30 5.09 9.70
N PHE A 290 5.06 6.39 9.59
CA PHE A 290 3.82 6.96 10.12
C PHE A 290 2.62 6.51 9.29
N GLY A 291 2.79 6.32 7.97
CA GLY A 291 1.76 5.74 7.12
C GLY A 291 1.39 4.32 7.52
N ASP A 292 2.36 3.50 7.93
CA ASP A 292 2.11 2.16 8.47
C ASP A 292 1.11 2.19 9.62
N ILE A 293 1.41 3.01 10.63
CA ILE A 293 0.59 3.13 11.85
C ILE A 293 -0.77 3.76 11.55
N LEU A 294 -0.81 4.86 10.79
CA LEU A 294 -2.03 5.61 10.55
C LEU A 294 -3.01 4.85 9.66
N THR A 295 -2.53 4.02 8.73
CA THR A 295 -3.41 3.25 7.84
C THR A 295 -4.10 2.10 8.58
N ASP A 296 -3.42 1.47 9.54
CA ASP A 296 -4.05 0.49 10.44
C ASP A 296 -5.05 1.16 11.39
N LEU A 297 -4.71 2.34 11.93
CA LEU A 297 -5.65 3.13 12.72
C LEU A 297 -6.88 3.55 11.88
N ALA A 298 -6.68 3.92 10.62
CA ALA A 298 -7.75 4.24 9.67
C ALA A 298 -8.71 3.06 9.54
N ALA A 299 -8.16 1.87 9.26
CA ALA A 299 -8.93 0.65 9.14
C ALA A 299 -9.70 0.34 10.42
N ALA A 300 -9.07 0.47 11.59
CA ALA A 300 -9.71 0.22 12.88
C ALA A 300 -10.93 1.12 13.11
N VAL A 301 -10.84 2.42 12.80
CA VAL A 301 -11.97 3.35 12.99
C VAL A 301 -13.07 3.20 11.93
N THR A 302 -12.78 2.60 10.77
CA THR A 302 -13.76 2.35 9.69
C THR A 302 -14.35 0.93 9.67
N GLY A 303 -14.21 0.16 10.76
CA GLY A 303 -14.83 -1.16 10.92
C GLY A 303 -13.90 -2.35 10.84
N GLY A 304 -12.59 -2.10 10.85
CA GLY A 304 -11.55 -3.11 10.98
C GLY A 304 -10.81 -3.40 9.68
N ILE A 305 -9.65 -4.04 9.82
CA ILE A 305 -8.76 -4.43 8.72
C ILE A 305 -9.42 -5.37 7.69
N GLY A 306 -10.48 -6.09 8.08
CA GLY A 306 -11.25 -6.98 7.20
C GLY A 306 -12.04 -6.27 6.09
N LEU A 307 -12.14 -4.94 6.14
CA LEU A 307 -12.80 -4.11 5.12
C LEU A 307 -11.83 -3.11 4.45
N ALA A 308 -10.55 -3.14 4.81
CA ALA A 308 -9.56 -2.22 4.28
C ALA A 308 -8.86 -2.82 3.07
N ALA A 309 -8.76 -2.04 2.00
CA ALA A 309 -8.07 -2.38 0.76
C ALA A 309 -6.80 -1.55 0.60
N SER A 310 -5.83 -2.07 -0.14
CA SER A 310 -4.53 -1.47 -0.37
C SER A 310 -4.14 -1.51 -1.84
N GLY A 311 -3.49 -0.46 -2.31
CA GLY A 311 -2.74 -0.46 -3.58
C GLY A 311 -1.29 -0.04 -3.35
N ASN A 312 -0.33 -0.87 -3.73
CA ASN A 312 1.08 -0.52 -3.87
C ASN A 312 1.30 -0.14 -5.34
N ILE A 313 1.36 1.16 -5.60
CA ILE A 313 1.18 1.72 -6.92
C ILE A 313 2.51 2.22 -7.45
N ASN A 314 2.80 1.85 -8.70
CA ASN A 314 3.74 2.56 -9.56
C ASN A 314 2.93 3.47 -10.50
N PRO A 315 2.73 4.76 -10.18
CA PRO A 315 1.84 5.61 -10.96
C PRO A 315 2.35 5.96 -12.36
N THR A 316 3.64 5.71 -12.65
CA THR A 316 4.21 5.93 -13.99
C THR A 316 3.77 4.85 -14.98
N GLY A 317 3.30 3.70 -14.47
CA GLY A 317 2.93 2.53 -15.26
C GLY A 317 4.13 1.82 -15.88
N GLN A 318 5.34 2.09 -15.38
CA GLN A 318 6.56 1.40 -15.82
C GLN A 318 6.59 -0.04 -15.30
N PHE A 319 5.98 -0.27 -14.13
CA PHE A 319 5.88 -1.56 -13.48
C PHE A 319 4.43 -1.86 -13.11
N PRO A 320 4.04 -3.15 -13.01
CA PRO A 320 2.70 -3.50 -12.54
C PRO A 320 2.50 -3.05 -11.10
N SER A 321 1.41 -2.33 -10.83
CA SER A 321 0.96 -2.04 -9.47
C SER A 321 0.38 -3.30 -8.82
N MET A 322 0.48 -3.40 -7.49
CA MET A 322 -0.03 -4.51 -6.70
C MET A 322 -1.19 -4.09 -5.81
N PHE A 323 -2.24 -4.91 -5.74
CA PHE A 323 -3.45 -4.64 -4.95
C PHE A 323 -3.71 -5.80 -4.01
N GLU A 324 -3.99 -5.49 -2.74
CA GLU A 324 -4.11 -6.48 -1.66
C GLU A 324 -5.09 -6.01 -0.58
N PRO A 325 -5.80 -6.93 0.10
CA PRO A 325 -6.45 -6.58 1.35
C PRO A 325 -5.41 -6.19 2.41
N VAL A 326 -5.81 -5.38 3.39
CA VAL A 326 -4.90 -4.98 4.48
C VAL A 326 -4.68 -6.10 5.51
N HIS A 327 -5.66 -6.98 5.69
CA HIS A 327 -5.59 -8.03 6.69
C HIS A 327 -4.43 -9.01 6.40
N GLY A 328 -3.85 -9.58 7.46
CA GLY A 328 -2.87 -10.66 7.34
C GLY A 328 -3.49 -11.99 6.91
N SER A 329 -2.70 -13.06 7.01
CA SER A 329 -3.07 -14.42 6.55
C SER A 329 -4.07 -15.16 7.45
N ALA A 330 -4.34 -14.65 8.66
CA ALA A 330 -5.26 -15.24 9.66
C ALA A 330 -5.24 -16.79 9.69
N PRO A 331 -4.08 -17.42 10.04
CA PRO A 331 -3.91 -18.88 9.95
C PRO A 331 -4.89 -19.68 10.82
N ASP A 332 -5.43 -19.07 11.88
CA ASP A 332 -6.38 -19.65 12.81
C ASP A 332 -7.76 -19.97 12.19
N ILE A 333 -8.10 -19.30 11.08
CA ILE A 333 -9.37 -19.52 10.35
C ILE A 333 -9.15 -19.98 8.90
N ALA A 334 -7.91 -20.24 8.49
CA ALA A 334 -7.61 -20.71 7.14
C ALA A 334 -8.26 -22.08 6.85
N GLY A 335 -8.84 -22.23 5.66
CA GLY A 335 -9.54 -23.44 5.23
C GLY A 335 -10.92 -23.64 5.86
N THR A 336 -11.44 -22.67 6.61
CA THR A 336 -12.73 -22.78 7.31
C THR A 336 -13.89 -22.10 6.58
N GLY A 337 -13.61 -21.34 5.51
CA GLY A 337 -14.63 -20.59 4.79
C GLY A 337 -15.27 -19.47 5.63
N LYS A 338 -14.56 -18.94 6.63
CA LYS A 338 -15.03 -17.87 7.53
C LYS A 338 -14.46 -16.49 7.19
N ALA A 339 -13.47 -16.41 6.32
CA ALA A 339 -12.85 -15.14 5.96
C ALA A 339 -13.82 -14.27 5.15
N ASP A 340 -13.97 -13.00 5.51
CA ASP A 340 -14.76 -12.06 4.72
C ASP A 340 -13.94 -11.60 3.50
N PRO A 341 -14.35 -11.90 2.25
CA PRO A 341 -13.58 -11.52 1.07
C PRO A 341 -13.71 -10.02 0.71
N THR A 342 -14.50 -9.24 1.44
CA THR A 342 -14.85 -7.86 1.09
C THR A 342 -13.63 -6.96 0.89
N ALA A 343 -12.60 -7.03 1.75
CA ALA A 343 -11.36 -6.26 1.56
C ALA A 343 -10.63 -6.62 0.25
N THR A 344 -10.59 -7.91 -0.11
CA THR A 344 -9.97 -8.36 -1.36
C THR A 344 -10.77 -7.87 -2.57
N VAL A 345 -12.10 -7.92 -2.50
CA VAL A 345 -12.99 -7.40 -3.53
C VAL A 345 -12.86 -5.87 -3.69
N LEU A 346 -12.73 -5.12 -2.60
CA LEU A 346 -12.44 -3.68 -2.66
C LEU A 346 -11.04 -3.41 -3.25
N SER A 347 -10.08 -4.29 -3.04
CA SER A 347 -8.75 -4.19 -3.66
C SER A 347 -8.83 -4.41 -5.18
N VAL A 348 -9.73 -5.28 -5.65
CA VAL A 348 -10.07 -5.41 -7.08
C VAL A 348 -10.68 -4.12 -7.63
N ALA A 349 -11.51 -3.40 -6.86
CA ALA A 349 -12.01 -2.09 -7.29
C ALA A 349 -10.88 -1.08 -7.48
N LEU A 350 -9.91 -1.05 -6.55
CA LEU A 350 -8.71 -0.22 -6.69
C LEU A 350 -7.86 -0.60 -7.90
N LEU A 351 -7.71 -1.90 -8.17
CA LEU A 351 -7.03 -2.41 -9.35
C LEU A 351 -7.69 -1.90 -10.63
N LEU A 352 -9.01 -2.08 -10.75
CA LEU A 352 -9.76 -1.66 -11.92
C LEU A 352 -9.68 -0.15 -12.14
N ARG A 353 -9.84 0.64 -11.06
CA ARG A 353 -9.67 2.10 -11.10
C ARG A 353 -8.28 2.50 -11.58
N HIS A 354 -7.23 1.84 -11.09
CA HIS A 354 -5.86 2.11 -11.54
C HIS A 354 -5.64 1.80 -13.03
N LEU A 355 -6.30 0.77 -13.56
CA LEU A 355 -6.22 0.38 -14.97
C LEU A 355 -7.17 1.16 -15.89
N GLY A 356 -7.97 2.09 -15.36
CA GLY A 356 -8.88 2.94 -16.13
C GLY A 356 -10.32 2.43 -16.20
N TYR A 357 -10.65 1.30 -15.58
CA TYR A 357 -11.99 0.71 -15.52
C TYR A 357 -12.86 1.32 -14.40
N GLU A 358 -12.98 2.65 -14.37
CA GLU A 358 -13.70 3.37 -13.30
C GLU A 358 -15.17 2.93 -13.16
N PRO A 359 -15.97 2.76 -14.23
CA PRO A 359 -17.35 2.31 -14.09
C PRO A 359 -17.49 0.93 -13.42
N GLN A 360 -16.50 0.06 -13.59
CA GLN A 360 -16.45 -1.28 -12.99
C GLN A 360 -16.02 -1.21 -11.53
N ALA A 361 -15.03 -0.38 -11.22
CA ALA A 361 -14.62 -0.11 -9.84
C ALA A 361 -15.80 0.42 -9.00
N VAL A 362 -16.53 1.43 -9.52
CA VAL A 362 -17.73 1.98 -8.87
C VAL A 362 -18.80 0.91 -8.65
N ARG A 363 -19.07 0.05 -9.65
CA ARG A 363 -20.02 -1.06 -9.51
C ARG A 363 -19.63 -2.02 -8.38
N ILE A 364 -18.35 -2.31 -8.20
CA ILE A 364 -17.89 -3.14 -7.07
C ILE A 364 -18.16 -2.42 -5.74
N GLU A 365 -17.79 -1.15 -5.62
CA GLU A 365 -17.98 -0.36 -4.40
C GLU A 365 -19.47 -0.25 -4.02
N GLU A 366 -20.35 -0.02 -5.00
CA GLU A 366 -21.80 -0.02 -4.82
C GLU A 366 -22.34 -1.40 -4.42
N ALA A 367 -21.84 -2.48 -5.04
CA ALA A 367 -22.23 -3.85 -4.69
C ALA A 367 -21.83 -4.22 -3.26
N VAL A 368 -20.63 -3.82 -2.83
CA VAL A 368 -20.15 -3.99 -1.45
C VAL A 368 -20.99 -3.20 -0.47
N ALA A 369 -21.27 -1.91 -0.74
CA ALA A 369 -22.11 -1.09 0.12
C ALA A 369 -23.52 -1.68 0.27
N ALA A 370 -24.13 -2.12 -0.83
CA ALA A 370 -25.46 -2.73 -0.84
C ALA A 370 -25.50 -4.13 -0.20
N ASP A 371 -24.40 -4.89 -0.26
CA ASP A 371 -24.28 -6.15 0.47
C ASP A 371 -24.21 -5.91 1.97
N LEU A 372 -23.34 -4.98 2.41
CA LEU A 372 -23.17 -4.61 3.81
C LEU A 372 -24.46 -4.08 4.42
N GLU A 373 -25.16 -3.18 3.73
CA GLU A 373 -26.46 -2.65 4.16
C GLU A 373 -27.49 -3.76 4.41
N GLY A 374 -27.45 -4.84 3.62
CA GLY A 374 -28.34 -5.99 3.75
C GLY A 374 -27.94 -7.03 4.79
N ARG A 375 -26.79 -6.89 5.47
CA ARG A 375 -26.34 -7.87 6.48
C ARG A 375 -27.19 -7.76 7.75
N ASP A 376 -27.84 -8.85 8.14
CA ASP A 376 -28.69 -8.92 9.34
C ASP A 376 -27.99 -9.55 10.56
N GLY A 377 -26.68 -9.81 10.46
CA GLY A 377 -25.89 -10.51 11.46
C GLY A 377 -25.87 -12.03 11.30
N THR A 378 -26.59 -12.59 10.32
CA THR A 378 -26.45 -13.99 9.95
C THR A 378 -25.05 -14.25 9.41
N ALA A 379 -24.35 -15.23 9.98
CA ALA A 379 -23.04 -15.65 9.51
C ALA A 379 -23.15 -16.18 8.08
N ARG A 380 -22.30 -15.68 7.19
CA ARG A 380 -22.15 -16.15 5.81
C ARG A 380 -20.73 -16.63 5.62
N THR A 381 -20.59 -17.68 4.83
CA THR A 381 -19.29 -18.22 4.43
C THR A 381 -18.58 -17.30 3.44
N THR A 382 -17.28 -17.49 3.28
CA THR A 382 -16.45 -16.79 2.28
C THR A 382 -17.09 -16.85 0.88
N ASP A 383 -17.57 -18.03 0.48
CA ASP A 383 -18.20 -18.27 -0.82
C ASP A 383 -19.55 -17.57 -0.95
N GLU A 384 -20.41 -17.64 0.07
CA GLU A 384 -21.72 -16.98 0.05
C GLU A 384 -21.61 -15.47 -0.11
N ILE A 385 -20.62 -14.85 0.55
CA ILE A 385 -20.34 -13.41 0.37
C ILE A 385 -19.82 -13.15 -1.05
N GLY A 386 -18.88 -13.96 -1.54
CA GLY A 386 -18.35 -13.84 -2.89
C GLY A 386 -19.42 -13.97 -3.99
N ASP A 387 -20.32 -14.95 -3.87
CA ASP A 387 -21.44 -15.16 -4.78
C ASP A 387 -22.44 -14.01 -4.74
N ALA A 388 -22.76 -13.50 -3.55
CA ALA A 388 -23.64 -12.35 -3.39
C ALA A 388 -23.06 -11.09 -4.08
N LEU A 389 -21.76 -10.83 -3.91
CA LEU A 389 -21.08 -9.71 -4.54
C LEU A 389 -20.99 -9.88 -6.06
N ALA A 390 -20.62 -11.07 -6.54
CA ALA A 390 -20.55 -11.38 -7.97
C ALA A 390 -21.92 -11.21 -8.66
N GLY A 391 -23.01 -11.66 -8.02
CA GLY A 391 -24.36 -11.49 -8.53
C GLY A 391 -24.83 -10.04 -8.57
N ARG A 392 -24.37 -9.19 -7.63
CA ARG A 392 -24.73 -7.76 -7.57
C ARG A 392 -24.00 -6.93 -8.61
N VAL A 393 -22.77 -7.28 -8.96
CA VAL A 393 -22.03 -6.49 -9.94
C VAL A 393 -22.61 -6.66 -11.34
N VAL A 394 -23.12 -7.82 -11.74
CA VAL A 394 -23.66 -8.07 -13.09
C VAL A 394 -24.74 -7.05 -13.46
N ARG A 395 -24.63 -6.43 -14.65
CA ARG A 395 -25.67 -5.50 -15.15
C ARG A 395 -26.99 -6.27 -15.25
N LYS A 396 -28.03 -5.82 -14.55
CA LYS A 396 -29.39 -6.22 -14.89
C LYS A 396 -29.68 -5.61 -16.26
N GLU A 397 -29.85 -6.44 -17.29
CA GLU A 397 -30.46 -5.96 -18.53
C GLU A 397 -31.80 -5.34 -18.16
N SER A 398 -31.91 -4.03 -18.39
CA SER A 398 -33.18 -3.31 -18.31
C SER A 398 -34.17 -4.07 -19.17
N THR A 399 -35.07 -4.81 -18.54
CA THR A 399 -36.21 -5.41 -19.22
C THR A 399 -37.15 -4.25 -19.51
N SER A 400 -36.88 -3.50 -20.59
CA SER A 400 -37.85 -2.57 -21.13
C SER A 400 -39.00 -3.42 -21.66
N ARG A 401 -40.10 -3.46 -20.91
CA ARG A 401 -41.39 -3.87 -21.46
C ARG A 401 -42.05 -2.69 -22.14
#